data_AF-A0A1F5J2S7-F1
#
_entry.id   AF-A0A1F5J2S7-F1
#
_cell.length_a   1.000
_cell.length_b   1.000
_cell.length_c   1.000
_cell.angle_alpha   90.00
_cell.angle_beta   90.00
_cell.angle_gamma   90.00
#
_symmetry.space_group_name_H-M   'P 1'
#
loop_
_entity.id
_entity.type
_entity.pdbx_description
1 polymer ?
#
loop_
_entity_poly.entity_id
_entity_poly.type
_entity_poly.pdbx_seq_one_letter_code
_entity_poly.pdbx_strand_id
1 'polypeptide(L)'
;MSEHPIIAEGIDISEVEDGYVIYQSEKDKVHYLNKTAVLVLEACTGKNSEADIRAIVREAYQLPEDPVKEVADCLNTLIQEGLVK
;
A
#
# COMPACT_ATOMS: atom_id res chain seq x y z
N MET A 1 9.59 -9.95 -6.27
CA MET A 1 8.46 -9.47 -5.45
C MET A 1 8.72 -9.99 -4.06
N SER A 2 8.80 -9.12 -3.06
CA SER A 2 9.01 -9.54 -1.67
C SER A 2 7.81 -10.37 -1.23
N GLU A 3 8.06 -11.57 -0.68
CA GLU A 3 6.98 -12.45 -0.20
C GLU A 3 6.15 -11.78 0.91
N HIS A 4 6.74 -10.82 1.62
CA HIS A 4 6.10 -10.05 2.68
C HIS A 4 6.48 -8.57 2.57
N PRO A 5 5.72 -7.74 1.82
CA PRO A 5 6.03 -6.33 1.64
C PRO A 5 5.99 -5.57 2.96
N ILE A 6 6.92 -4.63 3.13
CA ILE A 6 7.01 -3.75 4.31
C ILE A 6 7.12 -2.29 3.90
N ILE A 7 6.45 -1.40 4.65
CA ILE A 7 6.59 0.06 4.47
C ILE A 7 8.07 0.46 4.55
N ALA A 8 8.49 1.32 3.63
CA ALA A 8 9.84 1.88 3.60
C ALA A 8 10.08 2.81 4.80
N GLU A 9 11.31 2.80 5.32
CA GLU A 9 11.73 3.74 6.36
C GLU A 9 11.98 5.12 5.74
N GLY A 10 11.90 6.19 6.55
CA GLY A 10 12.21 7.55 6.09
C GLY A 10 11.10 8.22 5.26
N ILE A 11 9.86 7.71 5.34
CA ILE A 11 8.67 8.36 4.79
C ILE A 11 7.81 8.91 5.92
N ASP A 12 7.27 10.10 5.74
CA ASP A 12 6.34 10.74 6.69
C ASP A 12 4.92 10.58 6.18
N ILE A 13 4.07 9.91 6.96
CA ILE A 13 2.67 9.64 6.59
C ILE A 13 1.77 10.61 7.37
N SER A 14 0.94 11.35 6.66
CA SER A 14 -0.09 12.23 7.22
C SER A 14 -1.48 11.78 6.79
N GLU A 15 -2.34 11.46 7.75
CA GLU A 15 -3.73 11.12 7.49
C GLU A 15 -4.56 12.36 7.13
N VAL A 16 -5.37 12.24 6.08
CA VAL A 16 -6.33 13.25 5.62
C VAL A 16 -7.69 12.60 5.36
N GLU A 17 -8.74 13.40 5.18
CA GLU A 17 -10.13 12.93 5.07
C GLU A 17 -10.36 11.91 3.94
N ASP A 18 -9.58 12.00 2.85
CA ASP A 18 -9.70 11.15 1.66
C ASP A 18 -8.61 10.08 1.50
N GLY A 19 -7.72 9.92 2.48
CA GLY A 19 -6.64 8.93 2.43
C GLY A 19 -5.36 9.46 3.09
N TYR A 20 -4.19 9.11 2.57
CA TYR A 20 -2.90 9.53 3.15
C TYR A 20 -2.14 10.46 2.21
N VAL A 21 -1.44 11.43 2.80
CA VAL A 21 -0.39 12.21 2.15
C VAL A 21 0.94 11.71 2.69
N ILE A 22 1.78 11.21 1.80
CA ILE A 22 3.11 10.70 2.16
C ILE A 22 4.18 11.63 1.62
N TYR A 23 5.06 12.08 2.50
CA TYR A 23 6.24 12.85 2.13
C TYR A 23 7.50 11.97 2.18
N GLN A 24 8.19 11.89 1.05
CA GLN A 24 9.48 11.20 0.92
C GLN A 24 10.62 12.22 0.96
N SER A 25 11.20 12.41 2.15
CA SER A 25 12.27 13.38 2.38
C SER A 25 13.48 13.18 1.47
N GLU A 26 13.86 11.93 1.16
CA GLU A 26 15.03 11.64 0.30
C GLU A 26 14.85 12.08 -1.15
N LYS A 27 13.61 12.06 -1.65
CA LYS A 27 13.28 12.40 -3.04
C LYS A 27 12.61 13.76 -3.20
N ASP A 28 12.39 14.47 -2.08
CA ASP A 28 11.58 15.70 -2.02
C ASP A 28 10.25 15.56 -2.79
N LYS A 29 9.54 14.44 -2.54
CA LYS A 29 8.33 14.07 -3.29
C LYS A 29 7.15 13.84 -2.34
N VAL A 30 5.98 14.35 -2.74
CA VAL A 30 4.70 14.12 -2.06
C VAL A 30 3.86 13.15 -2.87
N HIS A 31 3.27 12.16 -2.21
CA HIS A 31 2.34 11.19 -2.78
C HIS A 31 0.98 11.30 -2.11
N TYR A 32 -0.07 11.22 -2.91
CA TYR A 32 -1.45 11.17 -2.41
C TYR A 32 -1.99 9.77 -2.64
N LEU A 33 -2.35 9.09 -1.56
CA LEU A 33 -2.93 7.76 -1.60
C LEU A 33 -4.43 7.86 -1.36
N ASN A 34 -5.19 7.16 -2.20
CA ASN A 34 -6.62 6.96 -1.95
C ASN A 34 -6.83 5.90 -0.85
N LYS A 35 -8.06 5.78 -0.35
CA LYS A 35 -8.42 4.86 0.75
C LYS A 35 -8.05 3.40 0.47
N THR A 36 -8.10 2.95 -0.78
CA THR A 36 -7.70 1.58 -1.15
C THR A 36 -6.19 1.39 -1.07
N ALA A 37 -5.41 2.34 -1.59
CA ALA A 37 -3.95 2.31 -1.51
C ALA A 37 -3.45 2.45 -0.07
N VAL A 38 -4.15 3.22 0.77
CA VAL A 38 -3.89 3.28 2.22
C VAL A 38 -4.03 1.89 2.84
N LEU A 39 -5.13 1.19 2.58
CA LEU A 39 -5.35 -0.15 3.13
C LEU A 39 -4.24 -1.13 2.69
N VAL A 40 -3.83 -1.08 1.42
CA VAL A 40 -2.73 -1.92 0.91
C VAL A 40 -1.42 -1.56 1.60
N LEU A 41 -1.12 -0.27 1.77
CA LEU A 41 0.09 0.21 2.45
C LEU A 41 0.12 -0.23 3.91
N GLU A 42 -0.98 -0.05 4.65
CA GLU A 42 -1.08 -0.45 6.06
C GLU A 42 -0.97 -1.97 6.24
N ALA A 43 -1.41 -2.75 5.25
CA ALA A 43 -1.23 -4.19 5.24
C ALA A 43 0.24 -4.60 4.95
N CYS A 44 1.09 -3.72 4.42
CA CYS A 44 2.51 -3.97 4.18
C CYS A 44 3.33 -3.88 5.49
N THR A 45 3.14 -4.84 6.37
CA THR A 45 3.78 -4.90 7.70
C THR A 45 5.06 -5.75 7.73
N GLY A 46 5.46 -6.34 6.62
CA GLY A 46 6.52 -7.36 6.56
C GLY A 46 6.12 -8.73 7.09
N LYS A 47 4.83 -8.92 7.46
CA LYS A 47 4.27 -10.21 7.90
C LYS A 47 3.21 -10.75 6.95
N ASN A 48 2.41 -9.87 6.37
CA ASN A 48 1.35 -10.24 5.44
C ASN A 48 1.97 -10.55 4.08
N SER A 49 1.59 -11.68 3.49
CA SER A 49 1.89 -11.99 2.10
C SER A 49 0.96 -11.23 1.15
N GLU A 50 1.29 -11.23 -0.15
CA GLU A 50 0.38 -10.67 -1.17
C GLU A 50 -1.01 -11.33 -1.12
N ALA A 51 -1.09 -12.64 -0.82
CA ALA A 51 -2.36 -13.33 -0.67
C ALA A 51 -3.16 -12.82 0.56
N ASP A 52 -2.48 -12.54 1.67
CA ASP A 52 -3.12 -11.99 2.87
C ASP A 52 -3.62 -10.57 2.60
N ILE A 53 -2.83 -9.75 1.91
CA ILE A 53 -3.21 -8.38 1.53
C ILE A 53 -4.44 -8.40 0.62
N ARG A 54 -4.49 -9.31 -0.36
CA ARG A 54 -5.68 -9.49 -1.21
C ARG A 54 -6.92 -9.88 -0.42
N ALA A 55 -6.78 -10.80 0.54
CA ALA A 55 -7.88 -11.18 1.43
C ALA A 55 -8.37 -9.98 2.26
N ILE A 56 -7.47 -9.19 2.83
CA ILE A 56 -7.80 -7.97 3.60
C ILE A 56 -8.57 -6.97 2.73
N VAL A 57 -8.08 -6.67 1.52
CA VAL A 57 -8.74 -5.72 0.61
C VAL A 57 -10.12 -6.24 0.18
N ARG A 58 -10.21 -7.52 -0.18
CA ARG A 58 -11.47 -8.16 -0.57
C ARG A 58 -12.50 -8.08 0.56
N GLU A 59 -12.12 -8.42 1.79
CA GLU A 59 -13.01 -8.41 2.95
C GLU A 59 -13.45 -6.98 3.31
N ALA A 60 -12.52 -6.02 3.31
CA ALA A 60 -12.81 -4.63 3.63
C ALA A 60 -13.81 -3.98 2.66
N TYR A 61 -13.71 -4.30 1.37
CA TYR A 61 -14.58 -3.77 0.32
C TYR A 61 -15.73 -4.72 -0.07
N GLN A 62 -15.86 -5.87 0.59
CA GLN A 62 -16.84 -6.92 0.29
C GLN A 62 -16.87 -7.31 -1.21
N LEU A 63 -15.70 -7.43 -1.82
CA LEU A 63 -15.60 -7.70 -3.26
C LEU A 63 -16.04 -9.14 -3.57
N PRO A 64 -16.85 -9.34 -4.63
CA PRO A 64 -17.32 -10.67 -5.00
C PRO A 64 -16.17 -11.57 -5.46
N GLU A 65 -15.20 -10.97 -6.15
CA GLU A 65 -14.04 -11.64 -6.72
C GLU A 65 -12.75 -11.22 -5.99
N ASP A 66 -11.70 -12.01 -6.19
CA ASP A 66 -10.38 -11.79 -5.63
C ASP A 66 -9.63 -10.69 -6.41
N PRO A 67 -9.26 -9.55 -5.79
CA PRO A 67 -8.68 -8.39 -6.47
C PRO A 67 -7.19 -8.57 -6.80
N VAL A 68 -6.84 -9.65 -7.50
CA VAL A 68 -5.46 -10.04 -7.81
C VAL A 68 -4.73 -8.92 -8.52
N LYS A 69 -5.31 -8.41 -9.60
CA LYS A 69 -4.65 -7.45 -10.47
C LYS A 69 -4.53 -6.09 -9.79
N GLU A 70 -5.60 -5.64 -9.14
CA GLU A 70 -5.69 -4.33 -8.49
C GLU A 70 -4.69 -4.23 -7.34
N VAL A 71 -4.57 -5.28 -6.53
CA VAL A 71 -3.60 -5.32 -5.43
C VAL A 71 -2.18 -5.43 -5.97
N ALA A 72 -1.92 -6.28 -6.97
CA ALA A 72 -0.60 -6.40 -7.59
C ALA A 72 -0.15 -5.09 -8.24
N ASP A 73 -1.01 -4.42 -8.99
CA ASP A 73 -0.71 -3.13 -9.64
C ASP A 73 -0.45 -2.03 -8.60
N CYS A 74 -1.22 -2.03 -7.50
CA CYS A 74 -1.02 -1.09 -6.39
C CYS A 74 0.32 -1.35 -5.68
N LEU A 75 0.62 -2.59 -5.30
CA LEU A 75 1.89 -2.97 -4.69
C LEU A 75 3.08 -2.63 -5.58
N ASN A 76 3.00 -2.96 -6.88
CA ASN A 76 4.05 -2.61 -7.82
C ASN A 76 4.29 -1.10 -7.89
N THR A 77 3.24 -0.30 -7.88
CA THR A 77 3.35 1.16 -7.85
C THR A 77 4.02 1.65 -6.58
N LEU A 78 3.60 1.15 -5.40
CA LEU A 78 4.20 1.51 -4.11
C LEU A 78 5.69 1.14 -4.05
N ILE A 79 6.07 -0.01 -4.61
CA ILE A 79 7.47 -0.46 -4.68
C ILE A 79 8.27 0.42 -5.65
N GLN A 80 7.74 0.72 -6.84
CA GLN A 80 8.41 1.58 -7.81
C GLN A 80 8.64 3.00 -7.28
N GLU A 81 7.69 3.52 -6.51
CA GLU A 81 7.82 4.82 -5.87
C GLU A 81 8.74 4.80 -4.64
N GLY A 82 9.11 3.61 -4.15
CA GLY A 82 9.97 3.42 -2.98
C GLY A 82 9.26 3.66 -1.66
N LEU A 83 7.94 3.47 -1.63
CA LEU A 83 7.10 3.55 -0.43
C LEU A 83 7.04 2.20 0.32
N VAL A 84 7.32 1.10 -0.39
CA VAL A 84 7.31 -0.28 0.11
C VAL A 84 8.53 -1.04 -0.42
N LYS A 85 9.06 -2.00 0.34
CA LYS A 85 10.16 -2.89 -0.04
C LYS A 85 9.81 -4.36 0.18
#